data_AF-A0A924F3Q4-F1
#
_entry.id   AF-A0A924F3Q4-F1
#
_cell.length_a   1.000
_cell.length_b   1.000
_cell.length_c   1.000
_cell.angle_alpha   90.00
_cell.angle_beta   90.00
_cell.angle_gamma   90.00
#
_symmetry.space_group_name_H-M   'P 1'
#
loop_
_entity.id
_entity.type
_entity.pdbx_description
1 polymer ?
#
loop_
_entity_poly.entity_id
_entity_poly.type
_entity_poly.pdbx_seq_one_letter_code
_entity_poly.pdbx_strand_id
1 'polypeptide(L)'
;MTISFTASTQSIVATNARDTDYVMGTLTKTFTGAPFTLPRSAAPAGPLFSFELLLSSSAPRVTSGRMLFSYTGLTETSLPFDCCDQSDYTVLQLDPPPAPLTYGAVVYNTFRGVNIAFDTRPQTITARVGIVPEPQTYVLMATGFMLLAVIARRRRSA
;
A
#
# COMPACT_ATOMS: atom_id res chain seq x y z
N MET A 1 -26.81 -0.05 6.24
CA MET A 1 -25.44 0.43 6.55
C MET A 1 -24.96 1.28 5.40
N THR A 2 -24.40 2.44 5.72
CA THR A 2 -23.70 3.28 4.74
C THR A 2 -22.24 3.37 5.16
N ILE A 3 -21.34 3.11 4.22
CA ILE A 3 -19.90 3.31 4.38
C ILE A 3 -19.52 4.45 3.45
N SER A 4 -18.88 5.48 3.97
CA SER A 4 -18.27 6.52 3.17
C SER A 4 -16.77 6.53 3.40
N PHE A 5 -16.00 6.63 2.31
CA PHE A 5 -14.57 6.83 2.36
C PHE A 5 -14.24 8.27 2.02
N THR A 6 -13.45 8.92 2.88
CA THR A 6 -12.88 10.24 2.61
C THR A 6 -11.37 10.08 2.46
N ALA A 7 -10.87 10.25 1.24
CA ALA A 7 -9.46 10.18 0.94
C ALA A 7 -8.68 11.30 1.65
N SER A 8 -7.45 10.99 2.04
CA SER A 8 -6.52 12.00 2.54
C SER A 8 -6.00 12.85 1.38
N THR A 9 -5.90 14.16 1.59
CA THR A 9 -5.35 15.12 0.60
C THR A 9 -3.89 15.49 0.90
N GLN A 10 -3.24 14.78 1.82
CA GLN A 10 -1.89 15.10 2.24
C GLN A 10 -0.85 14.78 1.16
N SER A 11 0.18 15.62 1.06
CA SER A 11 1.39 15.29 0.30
C SER A 11 2.30 14.42 1.16
N ILE A 12 2.73 13.29 0.61
CA ILE A 12 3.60 12.32 1.30
C ILE A 12 4.98 12.38 0.66
N VAL A 13 6.01 12.59 1.48
CA VAL A 13 7.39 12.40 1.03
C VAL A 13 7.70 10.91 1.09
N ALA A 14 7.65 10.24 -0.06
CA ALA A 14 7.99 8.82 -0.16
C ALA A 14 9.46 8.62 0.20
N THR A 15 9.71 7.80 1.23
CA THR A 15 11.06 7.47 1.69
C THR A 15 11.11 5.99 2.04
N ASN A 16 12.30 5.39 2.04
CA ASN A 16 12.46 4.02 2.54
C ASN A 16 12.45 3.93 4.08
N ALA A 17 11.76 4.86 4.75
CA ALA A 17 11.52 4.81 6.18
C ALA A 17 10.51 3.69 6.48
N ARG A 18 11.03 2.54 6.92
CA ARG A 18 10.27 1.29 7.05
C ARG A 18 9.14 1.35 8.07
N ASP A 19 9.07 2.38 8.91
CA ASP A 19 8.16 2.43 10.06
C ASP A 19 7.19 3.61 10.07
N THR A 20 7.11 4.39 8.99
CA THR A 20 6.15 5.51 8.90
C THR A 20 4.87 5.07 8.20
N ASP A 21 3.78 5.04 8.96
CA ASP A 21 2.43 4.80 8.43
C ASP A 21 1.81 6.15 8.04
N TYR A 22 1.39 6.28 6.78
CA TYR A 22 0.73 7.47 6.26
C TYR A 22 -0.77 7.25 6.16
N VAL A 23 -1.55 8.25 6.57
CA VAL A 23 -3.02 8.23 6.43
C VAL A 23 -3.44 8.30 4.96
N MET A 24 -4.10 7.26 4.48
CA MET A 24 -4.64 7.18 3.11
C MET A 24 -6.07 7.73 3.06
N GLY A 25 -6.81 7.62 4.16
CA GLY A 25 -8.14 8.19 4.30
C GLY A 25 -8.86 7.66 5.53
N THR A 26 -10.13 8.04 5.67
CA THR A 26 -10.98 7.63 6.79
C THR A 26 -12.28 7.03 6.26
N LEU A 27 -12.64 5.87 6.80
CA LEU A 27 -13.94 5.23 6.64
C LEU A 27 -14.89 5.73 7.74
N THR A 28 -16.02 6.29 7.33
CA THR A 28 -17.14 6.62 8.21
C THR A 28 -18.26 5.62 8.00
N LYS A 29 -18.83 5.13 9.09
CA LYS A 29 -19.80 4.02 9.09
C LYS A 29 -21.07 4.48 9.79
N THR A 30 -22.20 4.37 9.12
CA THR A 30 -23.51 4.61 9.73
C THR A 30 -24.39 3.37 9.57
N PHE A 31 -25.06 3.01 10.66
CA PHE A 31 -25.97 1.88 10.72
C PHE A 31 -27.36 2.42 11.00
N THR A 32 -28.29 2.14 10.10
CA THR A 32 -29.70 2.48 10.23
C THR A 32 -30.49 1.19 10.49
N GLY A 33 -31.35 1.21 11.49
CA GLY A 33 -32.05 0.01 11.98
C GLY A 33 -31.14 -0.85 12.86
N ALA A 34 -31.46 -0.93 14.16
CA ALA A 34 -30.75 -1.78 15.10
C ALA A 34 -31.60 -3.03 15.42
N PRO A 35 -31.00 -4.23 15.51
CA PRO A 35 -29.62 -4.56 15.15
C PRO A 35 -29.43 -4.64 13.62
N PHE A 36 -28.32 -4.11 13.11
CA PHE A 36 -27.94 -4.27 11.70
C PHE A 36 -27.30 -5.64 11.49
N THR A 37 -27.88 -6.45 10.61
CA THR A 37 -27.33 -7.75 10.21
C THR A 37 -26.83 -7.67 8.78
N LEU A 38 -25.58 -8.07 8.53
CA LEU A 38 -25.08 -8.15 7.17
C LEU A 38 -25.74 -9.29 6.39
N PRO A 39 -26.03 -9.08 5.09
CA PRO A 39 -26.40 -10.18 4.22
C PRO A 39 -25.24 -11.17 4.16
N ARG A 40 -25.54 -12.45 4.40
CA ARG A 40 -24.57 -13.54 4.18
C ARG A 40 -24.61 -13.92 2.71
N SER A 41 -23.45 -14.02 2.07
CA SER A 41 -23.36 -14.53 0.71
C SER A 41 -23.70 -16.03 0.72
N ALA A 42 -24.59 -16.46 -0.16
CA ALA A 42 -24.85 -17.88 -0.40
C ALA A 42 -23.68 -18.58 -1.11
N ALA A 43 -22.79 -17.80 -1.75
CA ALA A 43 -21.52 -18.26 -2.30
C ALA A 43 -20.41 -18.03 -1.25
N PRO A 44 -19.78 -19.09 -0.71
CA PRO A 44 -18.78 -18.97 0.36
C PRO A 44 -17.55 -18.12 0.01
N ALA A 45 -17.30 -17.89 -1.28
CA ALA A 45 -16.10 -17.25 -1.81
C ALA A 45 -16.34 -15.90 -2.52
N GLY A 46 -17.56 -15.36 -2.50
CA GLY A 46 -17.87 -14.08 -3.16
C GLY A 46 -17.75 -12.87 -2.22
N PRO A 47 -17.16 -11.74 -2.64
CA PRO A 47 -17.14 -10.53 -1.82
C PRO A 47 -18.56 -9.97 -1.67
N LEU A 48 -18.94 -9.59 -0.44
CA LEU A 48 -20.19 -8.89 -0.16
C LEU A 48 -20.17 -7.44 -0.67
N PHE A 49 -18.98 -6.85 -0.61
CA PHE A 49 -18.75 -5.46 -0.99
C PHE A 49 -17.28 -5.31 -1.37
N SER A 50 -17.02 -4.49 -2.39
CA SER A 50 -15.68 -4.08 -2.77
C SER A 50 -15.64 -2.59 -3.03
N PHE A 51 -14.51 -1.95 -2.75
CA PHE A 51 -14.23 -0.58 -3.17
C PHE A 51 -12.80 -0.45 -3.70
N GLU A 52 -12.60 0.50 -4.60
CA GLU A 52 -11.30 0.77 -5.21
C GLU A 52 -10.71 2.07 -4.64
N LEU A 53 -9.46 2.00 -4.19
CA LEU A 53 -8.66 3.16 -3.83
C LEU A 53 -7.80 3.53 -5.03
N LEU A 54 -8.05 4.72 -5.58
CA LEU A 54 -7.21 5.32 -6.62
C LEU A 54 -6.05 6.05 -5.96
N LEU A 55 -4.84 5.65 -6.29
CA LEU A 55 -3.60 6.27 -5.84
C LEU A 55 -3.00 7.03 -7.00
N SER A 56 -2.52 8.25 -6.77
CA SER A 56 -1.82 9.03 -7.78
C SER A 56 -0.53 9.61 -7.21
N SER A 57 0.50 9.66 -8.04
CA SER A 57 1.74 10.40 -7.77
C SER A 57 1.92 11.42 -8.87
N SER A 58 2.34 12.64 -8.52
CA SER A 58 2.69 13.69 -9.47
C SER A 58 4.20 13.79 -9.76
N ALA A 59 5.03 12.99 -9.06
CA ALA A 59 6.49 13.07 -9.15
C ALA A 59 7.09 11.76 -9.70
N PRO A 60 7.96 11.81 -10.74
CA PRO A 60 8.33 12.97 -11.56
C PRO A 60 7.29 13.33 -12.65
N ARG A 61 6.33 12.44 -12.91
CA ARG A 61 5.17 12.63 -13.80
C ARG A 61 3.93 12.06 -13.13
N VAL A 62 2.76 12.54 -13.58
CA VAL A 62 1.47 12.03 -13.09
C VAL A 62 1.30 10.59 -13.53
N THR A 63 1.22 9.69 -12.56
CA THR A 63 0.87 8.29 -12.76
C THR A 63 -0.16 7.88 -11.72
N SER A 64 -0.99 6.90 -12.04
CA SER A 64 -2.01 6.40 -11.14
C SER A 64 -2.02 4.88 -11.06
N GLY A 65 -2.34 4.40 -9.87
CA GLY A 65 -2.52 2.99 -9.56
C GLY A 65 -3.87 2.79 -8.89
N ARG A 66 -4.28 1.53 -8.84
CA ARG A 66 -5.50 1.11 -8.15
C ARG A 66 -5.18 0.08 -7.10
N MET A 67 -5.96 0.07 -6.04
CA MET A 67 -6.01 -1.01 -5.07
C MET A 67 -7.46 -1.38 -4.83
N LEU A 68 -7.80 -2.65 -5.03
CA LEU A 68 -9.14 -3.16 -4.75
C LEU A 68 -9.19 -3.71 -3.34
N PHE A 69 -10.15 -3.24 -2.56
CA PHE A 69 -10.50 -3.83 -1.27
C PHE A 69 -11.77 -4.64 -1.41
N SER A 70 -11.71 -5.92 -1.09
CA SER A 70 -12.85 -6.85 -1.12
C SER A 70 -13.13 -7.37 0.28
N TYR A 71 -14.41 -7.53 0.63
CA TYR A 71 -14.82 -7.92 1.98
C TYR A 71 -15.80 -9.09 1.95
N THR A 72 -15.57 -10.07 2.81
CA THR A 72 -16.43 -11.24 2.94
C THR A 72 -17.20 -11.23 4.26
N GLY A 73 -18.41 -11.79 4.25
CA GLY A 73 -19.33 -11.77 5.40
C GLY A 73 -19.10 -12.91 6.40
N LEU A 74 -17.87 -13.11 6.85
CA LEU A 74 -17.52 -14.30 7.64
C LEU A 74 -17.76 -14.13 9.15
N THR A 75 -17.83 -12.90 9.67
CA THR A 75 -17.95 -12.66 11.13
C THR A 75 -19.09 -11.71 11.47
N GLU A 76 -19.64 -11.86 12.68
CA GLU A 76 -20.77 -11.04 13.18
C GLU A 76 -20.33 -9.69 13.73
N THR A 77 -19.02 -9.45 13.89
CA THR A 77 -18.47 -8.24 14.53
C THR A 77 -17.64 -7.37 13.59
N SER A 78 -17.23 -7.91 12.43
CA SER A 78 -16.43 -7.19 11.44
C SER A 78 -16.57 -7.78 10.04
N LEU A 79 -16.32 -6.96 9.02
CA LEU A 79 -16.07 -7.42 7.66
C LEU A 79 -14.55 -7.56 7.50
N PRO A 80 -14.00 -8.79 7.52
CA PRO A 80 -12.60 -9.00 7.22
C PRO A 80 -12.30 -8.62 5.77
N PHE A 81 -11.15 -8.01 5.57
CA PHE A 81 -10.56 -7.85 4.25
C PHE A 81 -10.20 -9.23 3.69
N ASP A 82 -10.74 -9.55 2.53
CA ASP A 82 -10.47 -10.79 1.81
C ASP A 82 -9.19 -10.60 0.97
N CYS A 83 -8.06 -10.96 1.56
CA CYS A 83 -6.75 -10.83 0.95
C CYS A 83 -6.50 -11.87 -0.17
N CYS A 84 -7.45 -12.76 -0.44
CA CYS A 84 -7.22 -13.94 -1.28
C CYS A 84 -6.98 -13.63 -2.76
N ASP A 85 -7.17 -12.39 -3.23
CA ASP A 85 -7.01 -12.04 -4.65
C ASP A 85 -6.02 -10.90 -4.95
N GLN A 86 -5.57 -10.13 -3.95
CA GLN A 86 -4.62 -9.03 -4.18
C GLN A 86 -3.68 -8.86 -2.99
N SER A 87 -2.38 -8.79 -3.30
CA SER A 87 -1.33 -8.50 -2.33
C SER A 87 -1.64 -7.23 -1.53
N ASP A 88 -1.27 -7.18 -0.25
CA ASP A 88 -1.36 -6.00 0.64
C ASP A 88 -0.43 -4.84 0.23
N TYR A 89 -0.02 -4.82 -1.04
CA TYR A 89 0.81 -3.81 -1.63
C TYR A 89 0.38 -3.50 -3.07
N THR A 90 0.59 -2.27 -3.48
CA THR A 90 0.44 -1.83 -4.87
C THR A 90 1.66 -1.04 -5.27
N VAL A 91 2.10 -1.25 -6.52
CA VAL A 91 3.30 -0.64 -7.07
C VAL A 91 2.88 0.35 -8.13
N LEU A 92 3.27 1.59 -7.92
CA LEU A 92 3.09 2.67 -8.87
C LEU A 92 4.39 2.86 -9.64
N GLN A 93 4.43 2.37 -10.86
CA GLN A 93 5.58 2.55 -11.75
C GLN A 93 5.73 4.03 -12.12
N LEU A 94 6.95 4.51 -12.04
CA LEU A 94 7.32 5.89 -12.35
C LEU A 94 8.22 5.89 -13.57
N ASP A 95 8.01 6.89 -14.44
CA ASP A 95 8.97 7.15 -15.50
C ASP A 95 10.35 7.49 -14.89
N PRO A 96 11.46 7.10 -15.55
CA PRO A 96 12.81 7.38 -15.05
C PRO A 96 12.96 8.89 -14.81
N PRO A 97 13.24 9.34 -13.58
CA PRO A 97 13.42 10.75 -13.32
C PRO A 97 14.71 11.25 -14.01
N PRO A 98 14.77 12.54 -14.40
CA PRO A 98 16.03 13.12 -14.86
C PRO A 98 17.08 13.06 -13.76
N ALA A 99 18.34 12.79 -14.13
CA ALA A 99 19.46 12.76 -13.20
C ALA A 99 19.48 14.04 -12.34
N PRO A 100 19.77 13.97 -11.03
CA PRO A 100 20.44 12.87 -10.30
C PRO A 100 19.52 11.88 -9.56
N LEU A 101 18.20 12.00 -9.68
CA LEU A 101 17.25 11.11 -8.99
C LEU A 101 17.27 9.73 -9.65
N THR A 102 17.20 8.65 -8.86
CA THR A 102 17.24 7.25 -9.35
C THR A 102 16.21 6.38 -8.62
N TYR A 103 14.95 6.49 -9.01
CA TYR A 103 13.87 5.63 -8.52
C TYR A 103 12.90 5.30 -9.65
N GLY A 104 12.49 4.03 -9.75
CA GLY A 104 11.63 3.55 -10.84
C GLY A 104 10.19 3.27 -10.41
N ALA A 105 9.90 3.25 -9.11
CA ALA A 105 8.54 3.05 -8.61
C ALA A 105 8.36 3.57 -7.18
N VAL A 106 7.11 3.86 -6.83
CA VAL A 106 6.64 4.01 -5.45
C VAL A 106 5.83 2.78 -5.08
N VAL A 107 6.07 2.23 -3.90
CA VAL A 107 5.35 1.08 -3.37
C VAL A 107 4.53 1.52 -2.18
N TYR A 108 3.23 1.24 -2.24
CA TYR A 108 2.35 1.35 -1.08
C TYR A 108 2.20 -0.05 -0.52
N ASN A 109 2.51 -0.28 0.75
CA ASN A 109 2.37 -1.60 1.36
C ASN A 109 1.85 -1.51 2.80
N THR A 110 1.52 -2.67 3.37
CA THR A 110 1.10 -2.78 4.77
C THR A 110 -0.13 -1.91 5.05
N PHE A 111 -1.19 -2.07 4.27
CA PHE A 111 -2.43 -1.36 4.52
C PHE A 111 -3.03 -1.82 5.86
N ARG A 112 -3.19 -0.88 6.79
CA ARG A 112 -3.80 -1.11 8.11
C ARG A 112 -5.15 -0.43 8.18
N GLY A 113 -5.98 -0.91 9.11
CA GLY A 113 -7.33 -0.40 9.28
C GLY A 113 -8.24 -0.77 8.10
N VAL A 114 -7.96 -1.88 7.42
CA VAL A 114 -8.77 -2.38 6.31
C VAL A 114 -9.99 -3.16 6.81
N ASN A 115 -9.90 -3.92 7.91
CA ASN A 115 -11.04 -4.68 8.46
C ASN A 115 -12.13 -3.77 9.03
N ILE A 116 -13.33 -3.78 8.46
CA ILE A 116 -14.38 -2.84 8.85
C ILE A 116 -15.11 -3.36 10.09
N ALA A 117 -14.91 -2.70 11.24
CA ALA A 117 -15.63 -3.04 12.47
C ALA A 117 -17.09 -2.56 12.44
N PHE A 118 -18.03 -3.33 13.01
CA PHE A 118 -19.45 -2.93 13.12
C PHE A 118 -19.72 -2.03 14.31
N ASP A 119 -19.06 -0.87 14.28
CA ASP A 119 -19.31 0.22 15.20
C ASP A 119 -19.43 1.54 14.43
N THR A 120 -19.93 2.58 15.08
CA THR A 120 -20.07 3.92 14.48
C THR A 120 -18.77 4.73 14.52
N ARG A 121 -17.67 4.16 15.01
CA ARG A 121 -16.40 4.88 15.15
C ARG A 121 -15.75 5.05 13.77
N PRO A 122 -15.28 6.25 13.41
CA PRO A 122 -14.47 6.43 12.22
C PRO A 122 -13.23 5.55 12.28
N GLN A 123 -12.84 5.01 11.14
CA GLN A 123 -11.72 4.10 11.02
C GLN A 123 -10.71 4.62 9.99
N THR A 124 -9.48 4.85 10.42
CA THR A 124 -8.43 5.37 9.55
C THR A 124 -7.76 4.23 8.81
N ILE A 125 -7.63 4.37 7.49
CA ILE A 125 -6.80 3.50 6.66
C ILE A 125 -5.42 4.16 6.57
N THR A 126 -4.39 3.40 6.93
CA THR A 126 -2.99 3.83 6.77
C THR A 126 -2.25 2.86 5.87
N ALA A 127 -1.19 3.33 5.24
CA ALA A 127 -0.24 2.48 4.53
C ALA A 127 1.16 3.07 4.59
N ARG A 128 2.15 2.21 4.41
CA ARG A 128 3.55 2.62 4.30
C ARG A 128 3.87 2.89 2.84
N VAL A 129 4.71 3.89 2.61
CA VAL A 129 5.07 4.36 1.26
C VAL A 129 6.58 4.32 1.13
N GLY A 130 7.09 3.50 0.21
CA GLY A 130 8.51 3.33 -0.09
C GLY A 130 8.86 3.65 -1.54
N ILE A 131 10.14 3.80 -1.83
CA ILE A 131 10.66 4.02 -3.19
C ILE A 131 11.55 2.86 -3.62
N VAL A 132 11.40 2.42 -4.87
CA VAL A 132 12.22 1.36 -5.45
C VAL A 132 13.35 2.00 -6.27
N PRO A 133 14.62 1.79 -5.87
CA PRO A 133 15.76 2.26 -6.66
C PRO A 133 15.82 1.57 -8.02
N GLU A 134 16.34 2.28 -9.03
CA GLU A 134 16.52 1.70 -10.36
C GLU A 134 17.56 0.56 -10.38
N PRO A 135 17.50 -0.34 -11.39
CA PRO A 135 18.51 -1.39 -11.63
C PRO A 135 19.96 -0.88 -11.57
N GLN A 136 20.20 0.36 -12.01
CA GLN A 136 21.53 0.96 -12.05
C GLN A 136 22.13 1.14 -10.65
N THR A 137 21.32 1.36 -9.61
CA THR A 137 21.78 1.42 -8.22
C THR A 137 22.34 0.07 -7.76
N TYR A 138 21.73 -1.04 -8.19
CA TYR A 138 22.24 -2.38 -7.89
C TYR A 138 23.55 -2.65 -8.64
N VAL A 139 23.67 -2.21 -9.89
CA VAL A 139 24.91 -2.31 -10.67
C VAL A 139 26.04 -1.49 -10.03
N LEU A 140 25.75 -0.27 -9.58
CA LEU A 140 26.71 0.58 -8.88
C LEU A 140 27.16 -0.03 -7.53
N MET A 141 26.21 -0.59 -6.76
CA MET A 141 26.56 -1.30 -5.53
C MET A 141 27.40 -2.55 -5.81
N ALA A 142 27.00 -3.37 -6.78
CA ALA A 142 27.73 -4.59 -7.15
C ALA A 142 29.15 -4.28 -7.62
N THR A 143 29.32 -3.26 -8.47
CA THR A 143 30.64 -2.80 -8.91
C THR A 143 31.47 -2.24 -7.75
N GLY A 144 30.87 -1.49 -6.83
CA GLY A 144 31.51 -1.04 -5.59
C GLY A 144 32.02 -2.21 -4.73
N PHE A 145 31.20 -3.24 -4.53
CA PHE A 145 31.59 -4.45 -3.79
C PHE A 145 32.70 -5.24 -4.49
N MET A 146 32.67 -5.36 -5.81
CA MET A 146 33.77 -5.97 -6.57
C MET A 146 35.08 -5.22 -6.37
N LEU A 147 35.06 -3.89 -6.43
CA LEU A 147 36.26 -3.07 -6.27
C LEU A 147 36.87 -3.24 -4.87
N LEU A 148 36.02 -3.26 -3.83
CA LEU A 148 36.44 -3.54 -2.46
C LEU A 148 37.05 -4.94 -2.30
N ALA A 149 36.45 -5.96 -2.93
CA ALA A 149 36.98 -7.33 -2.90
C ALA A 149 38.37 -7.43 -3.57
N VAL A 150 38.57 -6.73 -4.71
CA VAL A 150 39.88 -6.68 -5.39
C VAL A 150 40.93 -5.99 -4.53
N ILE A 151 40.60 -4.86 -3.90
CA ILE A 151 41.51 -4.14 -3.00
C ILE A 151 41.87 -5.00 -1.79
N ALA A 152 40.88 -5.65 -1.17
CA ALA A 152 41.09 -6.54 -0.03
C ALA A 152 42.00 -7.74 -0.39
N ARG A 153 41.83 -8.31 -1.59
CA ARG A 153 42.69 -9.39 -2.08
C ARG A 153 44.13 -8.91 -2.29
N ARG A 154 44.33 -7.75 -2.91
CA ARG A 154 45.67 -7.17 -3.11
C ARG A 154 46.39 -6.90 -1.78
N ARG A 155 45.68 -6.42 -0.76
CA ARG A 155 46.26 -6.17 0.57
C ARG A 155 46.60 -7.42 1.37
N ARG A 156 46.03 -8.59 1.05
CA ARG A 156 46.42 -9.86 1.66
C ARG A 156 47.59 -10.54 0.94
N SER A 157 47.85 -10.15 -0.30
CA SER A 157 48.92 -10.70 -1.12
C SER A 157 50.18 -9.82 -1.14
N ALA A 158 50.15 -8.67 -0.47
CA ALA A 158 51.28 -7.79 -0.20
C ALA A 158 51.59 -7.86 1.30
#